data_AF-A0A1G7U6Y9-F1
#
_entry.id   AF-A0A1G7U6Y9-F1
#
_cell.length_a   1.000
_cell.length_b   1.000
_cell.length_c   1.000
_cell.angle_alpha   90.00
_cell.angle_beta   90.00
_cell.angle_gamma   90.00
#
_symmetry.space_group_name_H-M   'P 1'
#
loop_
_entity.id
_entity.type
_entity.pdbx_description
1 polymer ?
#
loop_
_entity_poly.entity_id
_entity_poly.type
_entity_poly.pdbx_seq_one_letter_code
_entity_poly.pdbx_strand_id
1 'polypeptide(L)'
;MLRDEIRRKVFMHMKEYAMSKGIELDMINGYLDHAHCLLCLTREQTLGDVMKIIKGESAYWINKNKLTRTKFVWQDDYWAVSVSEAHVTRVRGYILRQEEHHKGKTFETEINRFMLKYGWTNSNKKTNS
;
A
#
# COMPACT_ATOMS: atom_id res chain seq x y z
N MET A 1 -6.58 0.75 13.80
CA MET A 1 -5.65 -0.36 13.53
C MET A 1 -6.40 -1.52 12.91
N LEU A 2 -5.85 -2.07 11.83
CA LEU A 2 -6.39 -3.23 11.12
C LEU A 2 -5.92 -4.50 11.84
N ARG A 3 -6.76 -5.06 12.72
CA ARG A 3 -6.48 -6.36 13.37
C ARG A 3 -6.61 -7.50 12.36
N ASP A 4 -5.93 -8.61 12.60
CA ASP A 4 -5.69 -9.69 11.61
C ASP A 4 -6.95 -10.15 10.85
N GLU A 5 -8.06 -10.42 11.55
CA GLU A 5 -9.31 -10.87 10.92
C GLU A 5 -9.98 -9.81 10.02
N ILE A 6 -9.81 -8.53 10.37
CA ILE A 6 -10.37 -7.39 9.63
C ILE A 6 -9.49 -7.09 8.43
N ARG A 7 -8.16 -7.17 8.59
CA ARG A 7 -7.17 -6.83 7.55
C ARG A 7 -7.42 -7.61 6.27
N ARG A 8 -7.58 -8.93 6.35
CA ARG A 8 -7.82 -9.78 5.18
C ARG A 8 -9.09 -9.37 4.43
N LYS A 9 -10.18 -9.08 5.16
CA LYS A 9 -11.44 -8.64 4.58
C LYS A 9 -11.30 -7.29 3.89
N VAL A 10 -10.63 -6.35 4.53
CA VAL A 10 -10.35 -5.00 3.98
C VAL A 10 -9.51 -5.10 2.71
N PHE A 11 -8.44 -5.89 2.70
CA PHE A 11 -7.57 -6.01 1.53
C PHE A 11 -8.23 -6.72 0.36
N MET A 12 -9.03 -7.75 0.63
CA MET A 12 -9.85 -8.39 -0.39
C MET A 12 -10.84 -7.41 -1.01
N HIS A 13 -11.56 -6.66 -0.17
CA HIS A 13 -12.48 -5.62 -0.60
C HIS A 13 -11.79 -4.51 -1.42
N MET A 14 -10.62 -4.04 -0.98
CA MET A 14 -9.81 -3.07 -1.73
C MET A 14 -9.45 -3.58 -3.12
N LYS A 15 -9.05 -4.84 -3.24
CA LYS A 15 -8.70 -5.46 -4.52
C LYS A 15 -9.90 -5.58 -5.45
N GLU A 16 -11.02 -6.09 -4.94
CA GLU A 16 -12.27 -6.22 -5.70
C GLU A 16 -12.78 -4.86 -6.17
N TYR A 17 -12.78 -3.86 -5.29
CA TYR A 17 -13.23 -2.52 -5.64
C TYR A 17 -12.30 -1.85 -6.66
N ALA A 18 -10.98 -1.95 -6.48
CA ALA A 18 -9.99 -1.44 -7.44
C ALA A 18 -10.21 -2.06 -8.84
N MET A 19 -10.37 -3.38 -8.91
CA MET A 19 -10.66 -4.08 -10.17
C MET A 19 -11.95 -3.58 -10.82
N SER A 20 -13.01 -3.33 -10.03
CA SER A 20 -14.28 -2.77 -10.55
C SER A 20 -14.15 -1.35 -11.13
N LYS A 21 -13.06 -0.65 -10.79
CA LYS A 21 -12.72 0.69 -11.33
C LYS A 21 -11.68 0.63 -12.44
N GLY A 22 -11.33 -0.56 -12.93
CA GLY A 22 -10.29 -0.74 -13.94
C GLY A 22 -8.88 -0.47 -13.39
N ILE A 23 -8.68 -0.53 -12.07
CA ILE A 23 -7.38 -0.39 -11.43
C ILE A 23 -6.83 -1.79 -11.17
N GLU A 24 -5.68 -2.10 -11.75
CA GLU A 24 -5.02 -3.38 -11.54
C GLU A 24 -4.20 -3.34 -10.24
N LEU A 25 -4.82 -3.83 -9.16
CA LEU A 25 -4.16 -4.08 -7.88
C LEU A 25 -3.65 -5.54 -7.84
N ASP A 26 -2.43 -5.73 -8.33
CA ASP A 26 -1.77 -7.04 -8.42
C ASP A 26 -1.64 -7.69 -7.03
N MET A 27 -0.99 -6.99 -6.10
CA MET A 27 -0.77 -7.47 -4.73
C MET A 27 -1.13 -6.40 -3.70
N ILE A 28 -1.72 -6.84 -2.60
CA ILE A 28 -1.94 -6.03 -1.41
C ILE A 28 -1.68 -6.87 -0.16
N ASN A 29 -0.89 -6.31 0.75
CA ASN A 29 -0.72 -6.84 2.10
C ASN A 29 -0.30 -5.69 3.03
N GLY A 30 -0.06 -5.95 4.30
CA GLY A 30 0.39 -4.90 5.21
C GLY A 30 0.30 -5.29 6.67
N TYR A 31 0.53 -4.29 7.51
CA TYR A 31 0.54 -4.44 8.95
C TYR A 31 -0.39 -3.43 9.62
N LEU A 32 -0.60 -3.57 10.92
CA LEU A 32 -1.60 -2.90 11.77
C LEU A 32 -2.00 -1.46 11.40
N ASP A 33 -1.05 -0.66 10.92
CA ASP A 33 -1.14 0.77 10.63
C ASP A 33 -0.90 1.17 9.16
N HIS A 34 -0.51 0.25 8.27
CA HIS A 34 -0.20 0.57 6.87
C HIS A 34 -0.49 -0.58 5.89
N ALA A 35 -0.65 -0.23 4.61
CA ALA A 35 -0.84 -1.17 3.51
C ALA A 35 0.23 -0.95 2.44
N HIS A 36 0.75 -2.06 1.92
CA HIS A 36 1.65 -2.13 0.77
C HIS A 36 0.88 -2.65 -0.44
N CYS A 37 0.90 -1.89 -1.53
CA CYS A 37 0.20 -2.21 -2.75
C CYS A 37 1.18 -2.27 -3.92
N LEU A 38 1.05 -3.29 -4.78
CA LEU A 38 1.66 -3.33 -6.10
C LEU A 38 0.54 -3.09 -7.12
N LEU A 39 0.69 -2.01 -7.88
CA LEU A 39 -0.30 -1.50 -8.82
C LEU A 39 0.29 -1.46 -10.23
N CYS A 40 -0.52 -1.80 -11.23
CA CYS A 40 -0.24 -1.49 -12.62
C CYS A 40 -1.14 -0.30 -13.02
N LEU A 41 -0.51 0.82 -13.40
CA LEU A 41 -1.23 2.02 -13.83
C LEU A 41 -1.34 2.05 -15.35
N THR A 42 -2.53 2.36 -15.87
CA THR A 42 -2.70 2.68 -17.29
C THR A 42 -2.28 4.12 -17.58
N ARG A 43 -2.20 4.51 -18.86
CA ARG A 43 -1.75 5.85 -19.26
C ARG A 43 -2.72 6.95 -18.82
N GLU A 44 -3.99 6.62 -18.64
CA GLU A 44 -5.08 7.51 -18.26
C GLU A 44 -5.20 7.63 -16.74
N GLN A 45 -4.48 6.80 -15.98
CA GLN A 45 -4.54 6.76 -14.52
C GLN A 45 -3.37 7.55 -13.92
N THR A 46 -3.69 8.49 -13.04
CA THR A 46 -2.69 9.09 -12.16
C THR A 46 -2.59 8.31 -10.86
N LEU A 47 -1.39 8.27 -10.28
CA LEU A 47 -1.20 7.67 -8.96
C LEU A 47 -2.08 8.33 -7.89
N GLY A 48 -2.24 9.66 -7.94
CA GLY A 48 -3.07 10.40 -6.98
C GLY A 48 -4.54 9.99 -7.04
N ASP A 49 -5.10 9.84 -8.23
CA ASP A 49 -6.50 9.43 -8.41
C ASP A 49 -6.73 8.00 -7.94
N VAL A 50 -5.81 7.09 -8.28
CA VAL A 50 -5.85 5.70 -7.82
C VAL A 50 -5.78 5.62 -6.30
N MET A 51 -4.87 6.35 -5.66
CA MET A 51 -4.75 6.37 -4.20
C MET A 51 -5.98 6.99 -3.54
N LYS A 52 -6.58 8.04 -4.12
CA LYS A 52 -7.83 8.63 -3.63
C LYS A 52 -8.97 7.62 -3.63
N ILE A 53 -9.11 6.84 -4.71
CA ILE A 53 -10.12 5.80 -4.83
C ILE A 53 -9.89 4.71 -3.78
N ILE A 54 -8.69 4.12 -3.74
CA ILE A 54 -8.36 3.00 -2.86
C ILE A 54 -8.49 3.40 -1.39
N LYS A 55 -7.91 4.54 -0.98
CA LYS A 55 -7.96 5.01 0.42
C LYS A 55 -9.37 5.45 0.81
N GLY A 56 -10.02 6.25 -0.04
CA GLY A 56 -11.34 6.81 0.25
C GLY A 56 -12.40 5.73 0.39
N GLU A 57 -12.44 4.79 -0.55
CA GLU A 57 -13.44 3.74 -0.54
C GLU A 57 -13.22 2.75 0.60
N SER A 58 -11.99 2.29 0.82
CA SER A 58 -11.72 1.35 1.92
C SER A 58 -12.03 1.96 3.29
N ALA A 59 -11.69 3.24 3.50
CA ALA A 59 -12.04 3.93 4.73
C ALA A 59 -13.57 4.04 4.89
N TYR A 60 -14.30 4.37 3.82
CA TYR A 60 -15.76 4.39 3.86
C TYR A 60 -16.32 3.01 4.20
N TRP A 61 -15.85 1.94 3.56
CA TRP A 61 -16.32 0.58 3.79
C TRP A 61 -16.03 0.09 5.21
N ILE A 62 -14.82 0.33 5.74
CA ILE A 62 -14.45 0.00 7.13
C ILE A 62 -15.41 0.66 8.12
N ASN A 63 -15.67 1.96 7.93
CA ASN A 63 -16.54 2.74 8.81
C ASN A 63 -17.99 2.31 8.70
N LYS A 64 -18.49 2.09 7.48
CA LYS A 64 -19.86 1.65 7.21
C LYS A 64 -20.16 0.31 7.89
N ASN A 65 -19.20 -0.62 7.84
CA ASN A 65 -19.33 -1.95 8.44
C ASN A 65 -18.90 -1.98 9.93
N LYS A 66 -18.53 -0.84 10.53
CA LYS A 66 -18.07 -0.72 11.93
C LYS A 66 -16.98 -1.72 12.29
N LEU A 67 -16.04 -1.95 11.36
CA LEU A 67 -14.97 -2.94 11.57
C LEU A 67 -13.94 -2.48 12.61
N THR A 68 -13.89 -1.18 12.91
CA THR A 68 -13.04 -0.60 13.95
C THR A 68 -13.87 0.07 15.04
N ARG A 69 -13.35 0.10 16.28
CA ARG A 69 -14.03 0.75 17.43
C ARG A 69 -14.22 2.25 17.23
N THR A 70 -13.30 2.88 16.52
CA THR A 70 -13.28 4.31 16.23
C THR A 70 -13.41 4.53 14.73
N LYS A 71 -13.75 5.76 14.33
CA LYS A 71 -13.73 6.16 12.93
C LYS A 71 -12.33 5.91 12.36
N PHE A 72 -12.27 5.13 11.29
CA PHE A 72 -11.05 4.84 10.56
C PHE A 72 -10.81 5.93 9.52
N VAL A 73 -9.57 6.41 9.47
CA VAL A 73 -9.06 7.29 8.42
C VAL A 73 -7.64 6.85 8.07
N TRP A 74 -7.31 6.87 6.78
CA TRP A 74 -5.92 6.81 6.36
C TRP A 74 -5.27 8.18 6.60
N GLN A 75 -3.94 8.21 6.78
CA GLN A 75 -3.18 9.46 6.66
C GLN A 75 -3.36 10.06 5.26
N ASP A 76 -3.19 11.38 5.10
CA ASP A 76 -3.37 12.04 3.81
C ASP A 76 -2.30 11.62 2.79
N ASP A 77 -1.08 11.40 3.26
CA ASP A 77 0.06 11.07 2.43
C ASP A 77 0.11 9.60 1.98
N TYR A 78 0.97 9.33 1.00
CA TYR A 78 1.37 8.00 0.57
C TYR A 78 2.79 8.04 0.01
N TRP A 79 3.47 6.90 0.02
CA TRP A 79 4.78 6.73 -0.62
C TRP A 79 4.68 5.75 -1.78
N ALA A 80 5.39 6.00 -2.86
CA ALA A 80 5.33 5.20 -4.06
C ALA A 80 6.68 5.14 -4.78
N VAL A 81 6.92 4.00 -5.44
CA VAL A 81 8.11 3.72 -6.24
C VAL A 81 7.72 2.96 -7.50
N SER A 82 8.39 3.24 -8.62
CA SER A 82 8.09 2.62 -9.92
C SER A 82 8.81 1.29 -10.12
N VAL A 83 8.18 0.16 -9.86
CA VAL A 83 8.87 -1.14 -9.99
C VAL A 83 9.10 -1.51 -11.46
N SER A 84 10.34 -1.84 -11.85
CA SER A 84 10.64 -2.40 -13.17
C SER A 84 10.19 -3.86 -13.27
N GLU A 85 9.80 -4.32 -14.46
CA GLU A 85 9.29 -5.68 -14.69
C GLU A 85 10.20 -6.78 -14.11
N ALA A 86 11.52 -6.65 -14.29
CA ALA A 86 12.52 -7.58 -13.74
C ALA A 86 12.46 -7.75 -12.20
N HIS A 87 11.90 -6.77 -11.49
CA HIS A 87 11.78 -6.77 -10.03
C HIS A 87 10.39 -7.13 -9.52
N VAL A 88 9.37 -7.22 -10.39
CA VAL A 88 7.97 -7.48 -10.01
C VAL A 88 7.84 -8.75 -9.17
N THR A 89 8.38 -9.87 -9.61
CA THR A 89 8.32 -11.15 -8.88
C THR A 89 8.91 -11.03 -7.46
N ARG A 90 10.01 -10.28 -7.32
CA ARG A 90 10.67 -10.06 -6.03
C ARG A 90 9.84 -9.15 -5.13
N VAL A 91 9.17 -8.14 -5.69
CA VAL A 91 8.25 -7.24 -4.96
C VAL A 91 6.98 -7.98 -4.52
N ARG A 92 6.40 -8.84 -5.36
CA ARG A 92 5.28 -9.72 -4.96
C ARG A 92 5.62 -10.54 -3.73
N GLY A 93 6.77 -11.23 -3.77
CA GLY A 93 7.25 -12.02 -2.64
C GLY A 93 7.53 -11.18 -1.39
N TYR A 94 7.99 -9.94 -1.57
CA TYR A 94 8.18 -9.00 -0.47
C TYR A 94 6.85 -8.63 0.20
N ILE A 95 5.84 -8.23 -0.57
CA ILE A 95 4.50 -7.86 -0.07
C ILE A 95 3.85 -9.04 0.64
N LEU A 96 3.96 -10.26 0.10
CA LEU A 96 3.40 -11.47 0.73
C LEU A 96 3.92 -11.71 2.16
N ARG A 97 5.20 -11.41 2.42
CA ARG A 97 5.84 -11.67 3.73
C ARG A 97 5.74 -10.49 4.71
N GLN A 98 4.99 -9.44 4.39
CA GLN A 98 4.92 -8.25 5.24
C GLN A 98 4.42 -8.54 6.65
N GLU A 99 3.41 -9.40 6.78
CA GLU A 99 2.89 -9.82 8.07
C GLU A 99 3.95 -10.48 8.97
N GLU A 100 4.84 -11.29 8.39
CA GLU A 100 5.92 -11.96 9.12
C GLU A 100 7.06 -11.00 9.48
N HIS A 101 7.37 -10.04 8.59
CA HIS A 101 8.47 -9.10 8.77
C HIS A 101 8.22 -8.02 9.84
N HIS A 102 6.96 -7.67 10.11
CA HIS A 102 6.61 -6.62 11.08
C HIS A 102 6.52 -7.06 12.55
N LYS A 103 6.95 -8.28 12.89
CA LYS A 103 7.14 -8.69 14.29
C LYS A 103 8.26 -7.91 15.02
N GLY A 104 9.03 -7.06 14.34
CA GLY A 104 10.10 -6.28 14.98
C GLY A 104 10.71 -5.11 14.18
N LYS A 105 9.99 -4.51 13.21
CA LYS A 105 10.50 -3.39 12.39
C LYS A 105 9.44 -2.34 12.10
N THR A 106 9.85 -1.07 12.08
CA THR A 106 9.02 0.09 11.73
C THR A 106 8.98 0.35 10.22
N PHE A 107 7.91 1.00 9.74
CA PHE A 107 7.72 1.39 8.34
C PHE A 107 8.84 2.29 7.79
N GLU A 108 9.35 3.23 8.58
CA GLU A 108 10.44 4.11 8.14
C GLU A 108 11.76 3.35 7.91
N THR A 109 12.07 2.41 8.82
CA THR A 109 13.24 1.51 8.67
C THR A 109 13.10 0.64 7.42
N GLU A 110 11.88 0.26 7.10
CA GLU A 110 11.53 -0.59 5.98
C GLU A 110 11.74 0.13 4.63
N ILE A 111 11.23 1.35 4.47
CA ILE A 111 11.45 2.16 3.26
C ILE A 111 12.96 2.32 3.00
N ASN A 112 13.73 2.70 4.03
CA ASN A 112 15.18 2.88 3.90
C ASN A 112 15.88 1.59 3.47
N ARG A 113 15.50 0.44 4.05
CA ARG A 113 16.03 -0.86 3.66
C ARG A 113 15.62 -1.24 2.24
N PHE A 114 14.38 -1.00 1.85
CA PHE A 114 13.89 -1.27 0.50
C PHE A 114 14.69 -0.44 -0.51
N MET A 115 14.81 0.87 -0.29
CA MET A 115 15.60 1.76 -1.14
C MET A 115 17.05 1.28 -1.30
N LEU A 116 17.73 0.96 -0.20
CA LEU A 116 19.12 0.47 -0.22
C LEU A 116 19.26 -0.90 -0.93
N LYS A 117 18.35 -1.84 -0.67
CA LYS A 117 18.47 -3.23 -1.17
C LYS A 117 18.21 -3.37 -2.67
N TYR A 118 17.55 -2.40 -3.29
CA TYR A 118 17.21 -2.42 -4.71
C TYR A 118 17.91 -1.31 -5.51
N GLY A 119 18.77 -0.50 -4.86
CA GLY A 119 19.52 0.57 -5.52
C GLY A 119 18.67 1.79 -5.91
N TRP A 120 17.57 2.02 -5.20
CA TRP A 120 16.65 3.12 -5.44
C TRP A 120 17.08 4.35 -4.64
N THR A 121 17.53 5.41 -5.31
CA THR A 121 17.85 6.69 -4.67
C THR A 121 16.61 7.58 -4.60
N ASN A 122 16.37 8.19 -3.43
CA ASN A 122 15.33 9.19 -3.24
C ASN A 122 15.56 10.39 -4.18
N SER A 123 14.71 10.58 -5.19
CA SER A 123 14.75 11.76 -6.08
C SER A 123 14.32 13.06 -5.38
N ASN A 124 13.82 12.99 -4.13
CA ASN A 124 13.28 14.12 -3.38
C ASN A 124 14.20 14.63 -2.26
N LYS A 125 15.53 14.56 -2.43
CA LYS A 125 16.39 15.53 -1.73
C LYS A 125 16.47 16.78 -2.60
N LYS A 126 15.65 17.79 -2.30
CA LYS A 126 16.07 19.17 -2.58
C LYS A 126 17.38 19.35 -1.81
N THR A 127 18.48 19.34 -2.54
CA THR A 127 19.76 19.83 -2.06
C THR A 127 19.57 21.31 -1.79
N ASN A 128 19.33 21.67 -0.53
CA ASN A 128 19.64 23.02 -0.07
C ASN A 128 21.16 23.09 0.04
N SER A 129 21.81 23.48 -1.05
CA SER A 129 23.11 24.16 -1.05
C SER A 129 22.86 25.65 -1.14
#